data_AF-A0A8C2WSR9-F1
#
_entry.id   AF-A0A8C2WSR9-F1
#
_cell.length_a   1.000
_cell.length_b   1.000
_cell.length_c   1.000
_cell.angle_alpha   90.00
_cell.angle_beta   90.00
_cell.angle_gamma   90.00
#
_symmetry.space_group_name_H-M   'P 1'
#
loop_
_entity.id
_entity.type
_entity.pdbx_description
1 polymer ?
#
loop_
_entity_poly.entity_id
_entity_poly.type
_entity_poly.pdbx_seq_one_letter_code
_entity_poly.pdbx_strand_id
1 'polypeptide(L)'
;MSDSNTSANDTVERACGDGESESKKQGLKPVTIPEVNTTPSSRFLQVELELNAHLRRLVFSEPVRYIYNPLEYAWDTHRCYVEKYCQGGQRILFLGMNPGPFGMAQTGVPFGEVRSVVDWLKITGEVGHPHDEHPKRRITGLACTQNEVSGARFWGFFRKLCGEPGLFFKHCFVHNLCPLIFIGASGKNLTPPELPAGEREALLALCDIALCQAVEALGISMVIGVGRVAEQRARRALSAAGVNVQVEGIMHPSPRNPLANKGWEEVAKVKLAELGVLSLLSNM
;
A
#
# COMPACT_ATOMS: atom_id res chain seq x y z
N MET A 1 -80.57 -47.32 -39.19
CA MET A 1 -80.96 -46.08 -39.92
C MET A 1 -79.66 -45.53 -40.48
N SER A 2 -79.26 -46.04 -41.65
CA SER A 2 -79.53 -45.45 -42.98
C SER A 2 -78.62 -44.24 -43.21
N ASP A 3 -77.77 -44.14 -44.23
CA ASP A 3 -77.49 -44.98 -45.40
C ASP A 3 -76.12 -44.55 -45.99
N SER A 4 -75.45 -45.53 -46.61
CA SER A 4 -74.74 -45.47 -47.92
C SER A 4 -73.64 -44.42 -48.21
N ASN A 5 -72.43 -44.92 -48.51
CA ASN A 5 -71.78 -44.95 -49.85
C ASN A 5 -71.00 -43.65 -50.21
N THR A 6 -69.81 -43.64 -50.83
CA THR A 6 -69.17 -44.58 -51.77
C THR A 6 -67.65 -44.27 -51.88
N SER A 7 -66.83 -45.31 -52.11
CA SER A 7 -65.68 -45.45 -53.06
C SER A 7 -64.76 -44.25 -53.40
N ALA A 8 -63.46 -44.37 -53.69
CA ALA A 8 -62.57 -45.50 -53.99
C ALA A 8 -61.10 -45.02 -53.94
N ASN A 9 -60.23 -46.02 -53.87
CA ASN A 9 -58.78 -46.05 -54.08
C ASN A 9 -58.23 -45.12 -55.18
N ASP A 10 -56.99 -44.63 -55.01
CA ASP A 10 -55.86 -45.21 -55.74
C ASP A 10 -54.47 -44.67 -55.31
N THR A 11 -53.64 -45.64 -54.90
CA THR A 11 -52.20 -45.86 -55.17
C THR A 11 -51.13 -44.75 -55.03
N VAL A 12 -50.13 -45.10 -54.19
CA VAL A 12 -48.66 -45.11 -54.44
C VAL A 12 -48.00 -43.71 -54.51
N GLU A 13 -46.99 -43.36 -53.69
CA GLU A 13 -45.71 -44.02 -53.52
C GLU A 13 -44.94 -43.48 -52.29
N ARG A 14 -44.08 -44.34 -51.74
CA ARG A 14 -43.19 -44.11 -50.59
C ARG A 14 -42.15 -43.01 -50.84
N ALA A 15 -41.82 -42.27 -49.79
CA ALA A 15 -40.42 -42.09 -49.37
C ALA A 15 -40.36 -41.71 -47.89
N CYS A 16 -39.68 -42.55 -47.11
CA CYS A 16 -39.39 -42.37 -45.70
C CYS A 16 -38.46 -41.16 -45.47
N GLY A 17 -38.67 -40.47 -44.35
CA GLY A 17 -37.77 -39.44 -43.86
C GLY A 17 -38.13 -39.11 -42.42
N ASP A 18 -37.73 -39.98 -41.49
CA ASP A 18 -37.79 -39.74 -40.06
C ASP A 18 -36.90 -38.53 -39.71
N GLY A 19 -37.48 -37.55 -39.05
CA GLY A 19 -36.80 -36.33 -38.62
C GLY A 19 -37.54 -35.71 -37.45
N GLU A 20 -37.39 -36.34 -36.28
CA GLU A 20 -37.89 -35.84 -35.00
C GLU A 20 -37.36 -34.43 -34.71
N SER A 21 -38.25 -33.58 -34.18
CA SER A 21 -37.98 -32.20 -33.84
C SER A 21 -37.18 -32.11 -32.53
N GLU A 22 -35.91 -31.72 -32.61
CA GLU A 22 -35.16 -31.29 -31.43
C GLU A 22 -35.13 -29.77 -31.31
N SER A 23 -35.76 -29.30 -30.22
CA SER A 23 -35.73 -27.93 -29.74
C SER A 23 -34.30 -27.50 -29.40
N LYS A 24 -33.72 -26.61 -30.21
CA LYS A 24 -32.44 -25.96 -29.91
C LYS A 24 -32.56 -25.05 -28.69
N LYS A 25 -32.19 -25.57 -27.51
CA LYS A 25 -31.79 -24.73 -26.37
C LYS A 25 -30.45 -24.06 -26.73
N GLN A 26 -30.50 -22.78 -27.10
CA GLN A 26 -29.30 -21.96 -27.16
C GLN A 26 -28.78 -21.77 -25.73
N GLY A 27 -27.77 -22.55 -25.36
CA GLY A 27 -27.01 -22.34 -24.13
C GLY A 27 -26.29 -21.01 -24.20
N LEU A 28 -26.65 -20.09 -23.30
CA LEU A 28 -25.93 -18.84 -23.08
C LEU A 28 -24.51 -19.22 -22.65
N LYS A 29 -23.51 -18.97 -23.51
CA LYS A 29 -22.11 -19.11 -23.10
C LYS A 29 -21.86 -18.17 -21.92
N PRO A 30 -21.15 -18.61 -20.86
CA PRO A 30 -20.74 -17.70 -19.81
C PRO A 30 -19.94 -16.58 -20.47
N VAL A 31 -20.39 -15.34 -20.28
CA VAL A 31 -19.57 -14.18 -20.59
C VAL A 31 -18.39 -14.27 -19.63
N THR A 32 -17.23 -14.67 -20.15
CA THR A 32 -15.97 -14.47 -19.44
C THR A 32 -15.79 -12.97 -19.32
N ILE A 33 -16.14 -12.43 -18.15
CA ILE A 33 -15.74 -11.08 -17.76
C ILE A 33 -14.21 -11.10 -17.86
N PRO A 34 -13.57 -10.21 -18.63
CA PRO A 34 -12.13 -10.15 -18.65
C PRO A 34 -11.67 -9.97 -17.21
N GLU A 35 -10.82 -10.87 -16.70
CA GLU A 35 -10.08 -10.58 -15.48
C GLU A 35 -9.47 -9.20 -15.67
N VAL A 36 -9.91 -8.23 -14.87
CA VAL A 36 -9.32 -6.91 -14.89
C VAL A 36 -7.85 -7.14 -14.58
N ASN A 37 -6.97 -6.93 -15.56
CA ASN A 37 -5.53 -7.01 -15.38
C ASN A 37 -5.10 -5.89 -14.40
N THR A 38 -5.31 -6.12 -13.11
CA THR A 38 -4.97 -5.16 -12.06
C THR A 38 -3.46 -5.18 -11.86
N THR A 39 -2.81 -4.05 -12.14
CA THR A 39 -1.38 -3.87 -11.87
C THR A 39 -1.09 -4.02 -10.36
N PRO A 40 0.15 -4.37 -9.96
CA PRO A 40 0.55 -4.34 -8.55
C PRO A 40 0.24 -3.00 -7.86
N SER A 41 0.51 -1.88 -8.53
CA SER A 41 0.16 -0.54 -8.04
C SER A 41 -1.33 -0.35 -7.81
N SER A 42 -2.21 -0.80 -8.72
CA SER A 42 -3.66 -0.66 -8.55
C SER A 42 -4.19 -1.49 -7.38
N ARG A 43 -3.65 -2.69 -7.16
CA ARG A 43 -4.02 -3.55 -6.01
C ARG A 43 -3.53 -2.94 -4.70
N PHE A 44 -2.32 -2.39 -4.68
CA PHE A 44 -1.78 -1.71 -3.51
C PHE A 44 -2.61 -0.48 -3.11
N LEU A 45 -2.92 0.40 -4.08
CA LEU A 45 -3.77 1.57 -3.85
C LEU A 45 -5.16 1.17 -3.36
N GLN A 46 -5.72 0.07 -3.86
CA GLN A 46 -7.01 -0.45 -3.39
C GLN A 46 -6.97 -0.85 -1.91
N VAL A 47 -5.90 -1.51 -1.46
CA VAL A 47 -5.70 -1.85 -0.03
C VAL A 47 -5.65 -0.58 0.83
N GLU A 48 -4.97 0.47 0.37
CA GLU A 48 -4.91 1.75 1.10
C GLU A 48 -6.25 2.47 1.15
N LEU A 49 -7.03 2.45 0.08
CA LEU A 49 -8.39 3.02 0.05
C LEU A 49 -9.34 2.29 1.00
N GLU A 50 -9.25 0.95 1.05
CA GLU A 50 -10.00 0.13 2.01
C GLU A 50 -9.58 0.45 3.44
N LEU A 51 -8.28 0.48 3.73
CA LEU A 51 -7.75 0.88 5.04
C LEU A 51 -8.29 2.25 5.45
N ASN A 52 -8.24 3.26 4.57
CA ASN A 52 -8.79 4.59 4.84
C ASN A 52 -10.29 4.54 5.22
N ALA A 53 -11.10 3.73 4.52
CA ALA A 53 -12.51 3.56 4.83
C ALA A 53 -12.76 2.90 6.21
N HIS A 54 -11.86 2.02 6.67
CA HIS A 54 -11.91 1.48 8.02
C HIS A 54 -11.44 2.49 9.06
N LEU A 55 -10.34 3.21 8.81
CA LEU A 55 -9.77 4.18 9.74
C LEU A 55 -10.69 5.36 10.03
N ARG A 56 -11.48 5.82 9.04
CA ARG A 56 -12.48 6.89 9.22
C ARG A 56 -13.53 6.61 10.31
N ARG A 57 -13.72 5.32 10.67
CA ARG A 57 -14.70 4.91 11.70
C ARG A 57 -14.12 4.92 13.11
N LEU A 58 -12.81 5.07 13.26
CA LEU A 58 -12.18 5.15 14.56
C LEU A 58 -12.38 6.54 15.18
N VAL A 59 -12.57 6.55 16.50
CA VAL A 59 -12.59 7.76 17.32
C VAL A 59 -11.44 7.67 18.31
N PHE A 60 -10.74 8.78 18.50
CA PHE A 60 -9.60 8.86 19.41
C PHE A 60 -9.89 9.88 20.49
N SER A 61 -9.69 9.47 21.73
CA SER A 61 -9.85 10.33 22.91
C SER A 61 -8.58 11.13 23.18
N GLU A 62 -8.61 11.92 24.25
CA GLU A 62 -7.41 12.60 24.73
C GLU A 62 -6.26 11.60 24.95
N PRO A 63 -5.01 11.96 24.59
CA PRO A 63 -4.53 13.31 24.28
C PRO A 63 -4.60 13.71 22.80
N VAL A 64 -5.24 12.93 21.93
CA VAL A 64 -5.37 13.25 20.50
C VAL A 64 -6.35 14.42 20.32
N ARG A 65 -5.93 15.47 19.59
CA ARG A 65 -6.81 16.59 19.24
C ARG A 65 -6.98 16.75 17.73
N TYR A 66 -5.93 16.48 16.96
CA TYR A 66 -5.97 16.53 15.50
C TYR A 66 -5.44 15.22 14.94
N ILE A 67 -6.05 14.78 13.84
CA ILE A 67 -5.69 13.58 13.09
C ILE A 67 -5.57 14.00 11.64
N TYR A 68 -4.43 13.76 11.01
CA TYR A 68 -4.32 13.93 9.57
C TYR A 68 -4.12 12.59 8.88
N ASN A 69 -4.72 12.47 7.70
CA ASN A 69 -4.54 11.33 6.80
C ASN A 69 -3.98 11.81 5.45
N PRO A 70 -2.66 11.78 5.23
CA PRO A 70 -2.06 12.17 3.94
C PRO A 70 -2.52 11.29 2.77
N LEU A 71 -3.02 10.08 3.02
CA LEU A 71 -3.62 9.27 1.95
C LEU A 71 -5.01 9.78 1.52
N GLU A 72 -5.52 10.86 2.11
CA GLU A 72 -6.71 11.56 1.64
C GLU A 72 -6.33 12.90 1.01
N TYR A 73 -5.67 13.80 1.76
CA TYR A 73 -5.39 15.15 1.25
C TYR A 73 -4.13 15.26 0.38
N ALA A 74 -3.20 14.30 0.46
CA ALA A 74 -1.99 14.23 -0.39
C ALA A 74 -2.07 13.03 -1.34
N TRP A 75 -3.28 12.64 -1.74
CA TRP A 75 -3.53 11.46 -2.57
C TRP A 75 -2.85 11.55 -3.93
N ASP A 76 -2.83 12.72 -4.58
CA ASP A 76 -2.27 12.84 -5.93
C ASP A 76 -0.76 12.56 -5.95
N THR A 77 -0.01 13.13 -5.00
CA THR A 77 1.43 12.86 -4.88
C THR A 77 1.70 11.43 -4.42
N HIS A 78 0.87 10.89 -3.51
CA HIS A 78 0.99 9.50 -3.07
C HIS A 78 0.73 8.51 -4.22
N ARG A 79 -0.35 8.70 -4.96
CA ARG A 79 -0.70 7.90 -6.14
C ARG A 79 0.38 7.99 -7.20
N CYS A 80 0.93 9.19 -7.46
CA CYS A 80 2.07 9.38 -8.36
C CYS A 80 3.27 8.52 -7.91
N TYR A 81 3.56 8.48 -6.61
CA TYR A 81 4.61 7.62 -6.06
C TYR A 81 4.34 6.13 -6.26
N VAL A 82 3.14 5.66 -5.95
CA VAL A 82 2.78 4.23 -6.07
C VAL A 82 2.71 3.80 -7.53
N GLU A 83 2.07 4.55 -8.42
CA GLU A 83 1.98 4.21 -9.84
C GLU A 83 3.36 4.17 -10.51
N LYS A 84 4.25 5.08 -10.10
CA LYS A 84 5.61 5.15 -10.63
C LYS A 84 6.50 4.01 -10.13
N TYR A 85 6.42 3.68 -8.84
CA TYR A 85 7.42 2.85 -8.18
C TYR A 85 6.92 1.52 -7.62
N CYS A 86 5.62 1.28 -7.51
CA CYS A 86 5.07 0.00 -7.05
C CYS A 86 4.86 -0.94 -8.23
N GLN A 87 5.91 -1.71 -8.55
CA GLN A 87 5.98 -2.58 -9.72
C GLN A 87 6.10 -4.04 -9.30
N GLY A 88 5.73 -4.95 -10.21
CA GLY A 88 5.89 -6.38 -9.95
C GLY A 88 7.36 -6.78 -9.81
N GLY A 89 7.65 -7.80 -9.00
CA GLY A 89 9.00 -8.34 -8.82
C GLY A 89 9.79 -7.73 -7.66
N GLN A 90 9.25 -6.71 -6.98
CA GLN A 90 9.78 -6.21 -5.71
C GLN A 90 9.62 -7.30 -4.64
N ARG A 91 10.71 -7.62 -3.94
CA ARG A 91 10.73 -8.69 -2.92
C ARG A 91 10.94 -8.17 -1.51
N ILE A 92 11.37 -6.91 -1.37
CA ILE A 92 11.73 -6.30 -0.10
C ILE A 92 10.82 -5.10 0.16
N LEU A 93 10.16 -5.07 1.32
CA LEU A 93 9.38 -3.92 1.78
C LEU A 93 10.06 -3.27 2.98
N PHE A 94 10.49 -2.02 2.83
CA PHE A 94 10.85 -1.19 3.98
C PHE A 94 9.59 -0.62 4.63
N LEU A 95 9.41 -0.88 5.91
CA LEU A 95 8.20 -0.50 6.64
C LEU A 95 8.53 0.51 7.73
N GLY A 96 8.06 1.75 7.58
CA GLY A 96 8.06 2.74 8.65
C GLY A 96 6.84 2.60 9.57
N MET A 97 6.82 3.36 10.67
CA MET A 97 5.71 3.31 11.63
C MET A 97 4.51 4.12 11.14
N ASN A 98 4.68 5.44 11.00
CA ASN A 98 3.64 6.36 10.56
C ASN A 98 4.28 7.69 10.07
N PRO A 99 3.53 8.57 9.38
CA PRO A 99 4.04 9.83 8.87
C PRO A 99 4.72 10.73 9.91
N GLY A 100 5.85 11.32 9.51
CA GLY A 100 6.42 12.48 10.19
C GLY A 100 5.75 13.80 9.73
N PRO A 101 5.68 14.83 10.60
CA PRO A 101 4.92 16.07 10.34
C PRO A 101 5.44 16.93 9.19
N PHE A 102 6.71 16.75 8.80
CA PHE A 102 7.36 17.51 7.74
C PHE A 102 7.79 16.64 6.56
N GLY A 103 7.43 15.34 6.59
CA GLY A 103 7.78 14.35 5.57
C GLY A 103 6.52 13.90 4.85
N MET A 104 6.12 12.64 5.04
CA MET A 104 4.91 12.08 4.44
C MET A 104 3.63 12.89 4.72
N ALA A 105 3.51 13.56 5.87
CA ALA A 105 2.36 14.43 6.13
C ALA A 105 2.29 15.63 5.16
N GLN A 106 3.41 16.07 4.58
CA GLN A 106 3.46 17.15 3.61
C GLN A 106 3.45 16.63 2.17
N THR A 107 3.96 15.43 1.93
CA THR A 107 4.28 14.96 0.57
C THR A 107 3.48 13.75 0.12
N GLY A 108 2.78 13.06 1.01
CA GLY A 108 2.14 11.77 0.72
C GLY A 108 3.12 10.60 0.55
N VAL A 109 4.43 10.82 0.54
CA VAL A 109 5.44 9.76 0.31
C VAL A 109 6.04 9.28 1.63
N PRO A 110 6.15 7.95 1.88
CA PRO A 110 6.82 7.41 3.07
C PRO A 110 8.25 7.94 3.22
N PHE A 111 8.64 8.33 4.43
CA PHE A 111 9.92 9.03 4.69
C PHE A 111 10.14 10.27 3.79
N GLY A 112 9.06 10.87 3.28
CA GLY A 112 9.09 11.79 2.16
C GLY A 112 9.51 13.20 2.53
N GLU A 113 10.79 13.38 2.85
CA GLU A 113 11.40 14.72 2.88
C GLU A 113 11.29 15.38 1.51
N VAL A 114 10.89 16.66 1.49
CA VAL A 114 10.46 17.38 0.28
C VAL A 114 11.50 17.35 -0.83
N ARG A 115 12.77 17.66 -0.56
CA ARG A 115 13.81 17.67 -1.61
C ARG A 115 14.03 16.28 -2.18
N SER A 116 14.05 15.25 -1.34
CA SER A 116 14.17 13.86 -1.80
C SER A 116 13.00 13.46 -2.70
N VAL A 117 11.77 13.86 -2.32
CA VAL A 117 10.55 13.57 -3.08
C VAL A 117 10.53 14.29 -4.44
N VAL A 118 10.87 15.58 -4.46
CA VAL A 118 10.81 16.42 -5.67
C VAL A 118 12.04 16.19 -6.55
N ASP A 119 13.25 16.26 -5.98
CA ASP A 119 14.48 16.32 -6.76
C ASP A 119 15.01 14.95 -7.15
N TRP A 120 14.76 13.90 -6.35
CA TRP A 120 15.28 12.56 -6.63
C TRP A 120 14.19 11.59 -7.05
N LEU A 121 13.11 11.44 -6.26
CA LEU A 121 11.98 10.58 -6.63
C LEU A 121 11.16 11.16 -7.79
N LYS A 122 11.28 12.46 -8.07
CA LYS A 122 10.55 13.18 -9.12
C LYS A 122 9.05 12.94 -9.03
N ILE A 123 8.50 13.10 -7.84
CA ILE A 123 7.06 13.01 -7.58
C ILE A 123 6.45 14.39 -7.69
N THR A 124 5.30 14.45 -8.35
CA THR A 124 4.53 15.67 -8.61
C THR A 124 3.07 15.42 -8.27
N GLY A 125 2.32 16.47 -7.97
CA GLY A 125 0.90 16.38 -7.68
C GLY A 125 0.47 17.51 -6.76
N GLU A 126 -0.84 17.66 -6.63
CA GLU A 126 -1.41 18.60 -5.67
C GLU A 126 -1.42 17.99 -4.27
N VAL A 127 -1.28 18.85 -3.27
CA VAL A 127 -1.45 18.49 -1.86
C VAL A 127 -2.47 19.45 -1.27
N GLY A 128 -3.61 18.91 -0.88
CA GLY A 128 -4.66 19.62 -0.16
C GLY A 128 -4.36 19.73 1.34
N HIS A 129 -5.43 19.86 2.12
CA HIS A 129 -5.35 20.07 3.56
C HIS A 129 -6.26 19.09 4.32
N PRO A 130 -5.88 18.64 5.53
CA PRO A 130 -6.82 18.00 6.43
C PRO A 130 -7.89 19.01 6.89
N HIS A 131 -9.07 18.51 7.26
CA HIS A 131 -10.23 19.35 7.60
C HIS A 131 -9.99 20.27 8.81
N ASP A 132 -9.29 19.79 9.84
CA ASP A 132 -8.96 20.56 11.05
C ASP A 132 -7.44 20.58 11.23
N GLU A 133 -6.79 21.71 10.93
CA GLU A 133 -5.35 21.87 11.04
C GLU A 133 -4.93 22.54 12.36
N HIS A 134 -3.97 21.94 13.05
CA HIS A 134 -3.27 22.65 14.11
C HIS A 134 -2.42 23.78 13.52
N PRO A 135 -2.49 25.02 14.03
CA PRO A 135 -1.69 26.16 13.57
C PRO A 135 -0.15 25.99 13.51
N LYS A 136 0.43 25.05 14.26
CA LYS A 136 1.88 24.74 14.31
C LYS A 136 2.27 23.56 13.44
N ARG A 137 1.29 22.92 12.79
CA ARG A 137 1.43 21.72 11.95
C ARG A 137 0.61 21.90 10.68
N ARG A 138 0.78 23.06 10.03
CA ARG A 138 0.10 23.34 8.77
C ARG A 138 0.64 22.45 7.66
N ILE A 139 -0.22 22.07 6.73
CA ILE A 139 0.21 21.42 5.50
C ILE A 139 0.51 22.51 4.47
N THR A 140 1.71 22.52 3.94
CA THR A 140 2.13 23.43 2.85
C THR A 140 2.61 22.65 1.63
N GLY A 141 2.34 21.34 1.60
CA GLY A 141 2.63 20.47 0.46
C GLY A 141 4.12 20.38 0.13
N LEU A 142 4.39 20.26 -1.16
CA LEU A 142 5.75 20.24 -1.73
C LEU A 142 6.49 21.58 -1.58
N ALA A 143 5.84 22.64 -1.07
CA ALA A 143 6.49 23.91 -0.73
C ALA A 143 6.94 23.99 0.74
N CYS A 144 6.76 22.92 1.53
CA CYS A 144 7.24 22.89 2.91
C CYS A 144 8.76 23.10 3.00
N THR A 145 9.17 24.11 3.76
CA THR A 145 10.59 24.47 3.96
C THR A 145 11.22 23.79 5.18
N GLN A 146 10.41 23.11 6.00
CA GLN A 146 10.90 22.39 7.17
C GLN A 146 11.52 21.06 6.78
N ASN A 147 12.67 20.76 7.39
CA ASN A 147 13.41 19.54 7.09
C ASN A 147 12.90 18.35 7.92
N GLU A 148 12.59 17.25 7.26
CA GLU A 148 12.31 15.97 7.90
C GLU A 148 13.58 15.11 7.94
N VAL A 149 14.32 15.18 9.05
CA VAL A 149 15.66 14.59 9.18
C VAL A 149 15.67 13.08 8.94
N SER A 150 14.62 12.35 9.34
CA SER A 150 14.59 10.89 9.18
C SER A 150 14.48 10.52 7.70
N GLY A 151 13.61 11.19 6.96
CA GLY A 151 13.43 11.08 5.52
C GLY A 151 14.65 11.50 4.72
N ALA A 152 15.26 12.65 5.08
CA ALA A 152 16.50 13.11 4.46
C ALA A 152 17.63 12.07 4.59
N ARG A 153 17.77 11.45 5.76
CA ARG A 153 18.74 10.36 5.99
C ARG A 153 18.39 9.11 5.20
N PHE A 154 17.12 8.69 5.25
CA PHE A 154 16.66 7.47 4.59
C PHE A 154 16.85 7.54 3.08
N TRP A 155 16.26 8.54 2.41
CA TRP A 155 16.36 8.67 0.96
C TRP A 155 17.74 9.17 0.52
N GLY A 156 18.42 10.00 1.32
CA GLY A 156 19.79 10.41 1.06
C GLY A 156 20.77 9.23 1.01
N PHE A 157 20.60 8.24 1.90
CA PHE A 157 21.39 7.00 1.88
C PHE A 157 21.16 6.20 0.59
N PHE A 158 19.90 5.92 0.23
CA PHE A 158 19.61 5.16 -0.98
C PHE A 158 19.96 5.91 -2.26
N ARG A 159 19.87 7.26 -2.26
CA ARG A 159 20.38 8.08 -3.36
C ARG A 159 21.88 7.90 -3.56
N LYS A 160 22.68 7.93 -2.49
CA LYS A 160 24.13 7.70 -2.56
C LYS A 160 24.47 6.29 -3.04
N LEU A 161 23.72 5.30 -2.57
CA LEU A 161 23.96 3.90 -2.88
C LEU A 161 23.56 3.53 -4.31
N CYS A 162 22.38 4.00 -4.74
CA CYS A 162 21.75 3.55 -5.98
C CYS A 162 21.98 4.50 -7.17
N GLY A 163 22.33 5.76 -6.89
CA GLY A 163 22.36 6.83 -7.90
C GLY A 163 20.95 7.23 -8.34
N GLU A 164 20.28 6.36 -9.09
CA GLU A 164 18.93 6.56 -9.62
C GLU A 164 17.86 5.79 -8.80
N PRO A 165 16.64 6.33 -8.65
CA PRO A 165 15.56 5.65 -7.91
C PRO A 165 15.22 4.28 -8.50
N GLY A 166 15.30 4.13 -9.83
CA GLY A 166 14.93 2.90 -10.53
C GLY A 166 15.70 1.66 -10.06
N LEU A 167 16.97 1.82 -9.65
CA LEU A 167 17.76 0.71 -9.12
C LEU A 167 17.23 0.24 -7.75
N PHE A 168 16.85 1.18 -6.87
CA PHE A 168 16.21 0.84 -5.60
C PHE A 168 14.86 0.14 -5.82
N PHE A 169 14.00 0.75 -6.63
CA PHE A 169 12.63 0.25 -6.82
C PHE A 169 12.54 -1.01 -7.68
N LYS A 170 13.63 -1.45 -8.32
CA LYS A 170 13.69 -2.75 -8.99
C LYS A 170 13.44 -3.92 -8.02
N HIS A 171 13.87 -3.78 -6.77
CA HIS A 171 13.82 -4.86 -5.77
C HIS A 171 13.05 -4.49 -4.51
N CYS A 172 12.98 -3.19 -4.20
CA CYS A 172 12.47 -2.69 -2.94
C CYS A 172 11.27 -1.78 -3.11
N PHE A 173 10.37 -1.75 -2.13
CA PHE A 173 9.35 -0.72 -1.99
C PHE A 173 9.34 -0.16 -0.57
N VAL A 174 8.71 1.00 -0.35
CA VAL A 174 8.65 1.64 0.97
C VAL A 174 7.21 2.00 1.31
N HIS A 175 6.80 1.66 2.52
CA HIS A 175 5.46 1.95 3.03
C HIS A 175 5.49 2.26 4.54
N ASN A 176 4.39 2.74 5.09
CA ASN A 176 4.19 2.90 6.54
C ASN A 176 3.13 1.93 7.03
N LEU A 177 3.32 1.37 8.23
CA LEU A 177 2.31 0.53 8.86
C LEU A 177 0.98 1.28 9.07
N CYS A 178 1.06 2.52 9.53
CA CYS A 178 -0.11 3.36 9.79
C CYS A 178 -0.02 4.64 8.96
N PRO A 179 -1.06 5.02 8.19
CA PRO A 179 -1.04 6.25 7.41
C PRO A 179 -1.37 7.48 8.23
N LEU A 180 -1.86 7.35 9.47
CA LEU A 180 -2.32 8.49 10.26
C LEU A 180 -1.18 9.18 11.02
N ILE A 181 -1.31 10.50 11.16
CA ILE A 181 -0.54 11.31 12.11
C ILE A 181 -1.47 11.83 13.20
N PHE A 182 -1.05 11.68 14.46
CA PHE A 182 -1.79 12.12 15.63
C PHE A 182 -1.09 13.31 16.28
N ILE A 183 -1.86 14.34 16.61
CA ILE A 183 -1.34 15.60 17.14
C ILE A 183 -2.17 16.00 18.38
N GLY A 184 -1.48 16.25 19.49
CA GLY A 184 -2.12 16.76 20.70
C GLY A 184 -2.43 18.26 20.62
N ALA A 185 -3.20 18.78 21.59
CA ALA A 185 -3.68 20.16 21.59
C ALA A 185 -2.57 21.23 21.51
N SER A 186 -1.35 20.93 21.96
CA SER A 186 -0.19 21.84 21.89
C SER A 186 0.58 21.80 20.57
N GLY A 187 0.24 20.86 19.68
CA GLY A 187 0.93 20.59 18.42
C GLY A 187 2.00 19.50 18.56
N LYS A 188 2.13 18.89 19.75
CA LYS A 188 3.02 17.75 19.95
C LYS A 188 2.56 16.58 19.09
N ASN A 189 3.48 16.00 18.32
CA ASN A 189 3.25 14.74 17.61
C ASN A 189 3.11 13.60 18.62
N LEU A 190 2.07 12.80 18.48
CA LEU A 190 1.82 11.57 19.22
C LEU A 190 2.06 10.39 18.29
N THR A 191 2.92 9.46 18.73
CA THR A 191 3.16 8.20 18.02
C THR A 191 2.14 7.16 18.46
N PRO A 192 1.86 6.10 17.66
CA PRO A 192 0.93 5.05 18.06
C PRO A 192 1.16 4.47 19.47
N PRO A 193 2.41 4.25 19.95
CA PRO A 193 2.66 3.84 21.33
C PRO A 193 2.18 4.81 22.41
N GLU A 194 2.06 6.10 22.10
CA GLU A 194 1.57 7.16 23.02
C GLU A 194 0.04 7.25 23.06
N LEU A 195 -0.69 6.47 22.24
CA LEU A 195 -2.15 6.43 22.24
C LEU A 195 -2.70 5.54 23.37
N PRO A 196 -3.94 5.79 23.84
CA PRO A 196 -4.65 4.90 24.74
C PRO A 196 -4.65 3.46 24.23
N ALA A 197 -4.41 2.48 25.11
CA ALA A 197 -4.11 1.11 24.69
C ALA A 197 -5.20 0.47 23.83
N GLY A 198 -6.48 0.67 24.17
CA GLY A 198 -7.61 0.14 23.40
C GLY A 198 -7.70 0.74 21.99
N GLU A 199 -7.56 2.06 21.88
CA GLU A 199 -7.59 2.77 20.59
C GLU A 199 -6.38 2.40 19.73
N ARG A 200 -5.20 2.26 20.35
CA ARG A 200 -3.98 1.80 19.69
C ARG A 200 -4.16 0.41 19.10
N GLU A 201 -4.67 -0.55 19.86
CA GLU A 201 -4.84 -1.91 19.34
C GLU A 201 -5.93 -1.97 18.27
N ALA A 202 -7.02 -1.20 18.40
CA ALA A 202 -8.05 -1.10 17.35
C ALA A 202 -7.47 -0.53 16.04
N LEU A 203 -6.67 0.54 16.13
CA LEU A 203 -5.94 1.12 15.00
C LEU A 203 -5.00 0.10 14.37
N LEU A 204 -4.12 -0.49 15.18
CA LEU A 204 -3.08 -1.37 14.66
C LEU A 204 -3.63 -2.69 14.12
N ALA A 205 -4.76 -3.18 14.62
CA ALA A 205 -5.42 -4.36 14.04
C ALA A 205 -5.86 -4.12 12.58
N LEU A 206 -6.36 -2.92 12.26
CA LEU A 206 -6.72 -2.56 10.87
C LEU A 206 -5.46 -2.41 9.99
N CYS A 207 -4.43 -1.75 10.52
CA CYS A 207 -3.13 -1.63 9.85
C CYS A 207 -2.47 -2.99 9.59
N ASP A 208 -2.57 -3.93 10.54
CA ASP A 208 -2.00 -5.27 10.44
C ASP A 208 -2.68 -6.06 9.29
N ILE A 209 -4.01 -5.96 9.15
CA ILE A 209 -4.76 -6.57 8.04
C ILE A 209 -4.29 -5.99 6.69
N ALA A 210 -4.23 -4.66 6.59
CA ALA A 210 -3.80 -4.00 5.36
C ALA A 210 -2.34 -4.33 4.99
N LEU A 211 -1.45 -4.45 5.99
CA LEU A 211 -0.07 -4.88 5.76
C LEU A 211 -0.01 -6.29 5.17
N CYS A 212 -0.78 -7.24 5.71
CA CYS A 212 -0.85 -8.60 5.16
C CYS A 212 -1.31 -8.57 3.70
N GLN A 213 -2.40 -7.86 3.39
CA GLN A 213 -2.91 -7.73 2.03
C GLN A 213 -1.89 -7.10 1.08
N ALA A 214 -1.19 -6.04 1.52
CA ALA A 214 -0.16 -5.39 0.71
C ALA A 214 1.04 -6.32 0.44
N VAL A 215 1.51 -7.05 1.46
CA VAL A 215 2.61 -8.02 1.33
C VAL A 215 2.26 -9.12 0.33
N GLU A 216 1.04 -9.67 0.41
CA GLU A 216 0.55 -10.69 -0.51
C GLU A 216 0.37 -10.14 -1.93
N ALA A 217 -0.27 -8.98 -2.08
CA ALA A 217 -0.53 -8.36 -3.38
C ALA A 217 0.75 -8.07 -4.18
N LEU A 218 1.81 -7.69 -3.48
CA LEU A 218 3.12 -7.38 -4.06
C LEU A 218 4.05 -8.60 -4.15
N GLY A 219 3.72 -9.72 -3.49
CA GLY A 219 4.59 -10.90 -3.44
C GLY A 219 5.92 -10.63 -2.72
N ILE A 220 5.87 -9.82 -1.66
CA ILE A 220 7.01 -9.50 -0.80
C ILE A 220 7.47 -10.76 -0.08
N SER A 221 8.77 -11.03 -0.05
CA SER A 221 9.37 -12.16 0.68
C SER A 221 10.16 -11.72 1.91
N MET A 222 10.51 -10.44 2.01
CA MET A 222 11.19 -9.86 3.17
C MET A 222 10.59 -8.49 3.54
N VAL A 223 10.23 -8.30 4.80
CA VAL A 223 9.87 -6.99 5.36
C VAL A 223 10.98 -6.52 6.29
N ILE A 224 11.47 -5.29 6.07
CA ILE A 224 12.47 -4.64 6.89
C ILE A 224 11.81 -3.49 7.65
N GLY A 225 11.53 -3.71 8.93
CA GLY A 225 11.03 -2.68 9.82
C GLY A 225 12.07 -1.61 10.09
N VAL A 226 11.75 -0.36 9.77
CA VAL A 226 12.60 0.80 10.07
C VAL A 226 12.30 1.25 11.50
N GLY A 227 13.05 0.69 12.44
CA GLY A 227 12.80 0.83 13.88
C GLY A 227 11.97 -0.31 14.47
N ARG A 228 12.06 -0.45 15.81
CA ARG A 228 11.54 -1.61 16.55
C ARG A 228 10.02 -1.77 16.48
N VAL A 229 9.26 -0.67 16.48
CA VAL A 229 7.79 -0.73 16.44
C VAL A 229 7.32 -1.37 15.14
N ALA A 230 7.84 -0.89 14.00
CA ALA A 230 7.46 -1.42 12.69
C ALA A 230 7.90 -2.88 12.53
N GLU A 231 9.13 -3.22 12.94
CA GLU A 231 9.65 -4.60 12.91
C GLU A 231 8.76 -5.55 13.72
N GLN A 232 8.50 -5.22 14.99
CA GLN A 232 7.75 -6.10 15.89
C GLN A 232 6.29 -6.26 15.45
N ARG A 233 5.67 -5.18 14.97
CA ARG A 233 4.29 -5.24 14.48
C ARG A 233 4.17 -6.05 13.19
N ALA A 234 5.06 -5.83 12.22
CA ALA A 234 5.09 -6.65 11.01
C ALA A 234 5.29 -8.14 11.34
N ARG A 235 6.22 -8.46 12.23
CA ARG A 235 6.48 -9.84 12.66
C ARG A 235 5.25 -10.49 13.27
N ARG A 236 4.55 -9.78 14.17
CA ARG A 236 3.33 -10.25 14.81
C ARG A 236 2.20 -10.45 13.79
N ALA A 237 1.93 -9.46 12.96
CA ALA A 237 0.82 -9.47 11.99
C ALA A 237 0.98 -10.60 10.97
N LEU A 238 2.15 -10.67 10.32
CA LEU A 238 2.42 -11.66 9.27
C LEU A 238 2.47 -13.09 9.82
N SER A 239 3.04 -13.28 11.00
CA SER A 239 3.03 -14.59 11.67
C SER A 239 1.62 -15.03 12.06
N ALA A 240 0.78 -14.12 12.56
CA ALA A 240 -0.60 -14.44 12.95
C ALA A 240 -1.47 -14.78 11.73
N ALA A 241 -1.19 -14.18 10.57
CA ALA A 241 -1.85 -14.49 9.31
C ALA A 241 -1.29 -15.73 8.59
N GLY A 242 -0.23 -16.36 9.11
CA GLY A 242 0.42 -17.51 8.46
C GLY A 242 1.16 -17.16 7.17
N VAL A 243 1.50 -15.89 6.96
CA VAL A 243 2.20 -15.41 5.77
C VAL A 243 3.69 -15.71 5.90
N ASN A 244 4.22 -16.58 5.04
CA ASN A 244 5.64 -16.98 5.08
C ASN A 244 6.56 -15.91 4.49
N VAL A 245 6.92 -14.93 5.33
CA VAL A 245 7.77 -13.78 4.96
C VAL A 245 8.83 -13.56 6.03
N GLN A 246 10.07 -13.34 5.62
CA GLN A 246 11.15 -12.99 6.54
C GLN A 246 10.91 -11.57 7.07
N VAL A 247 10.96 -11.39 8.39
CA VAL A 247 10.87 -10.05 9.00
C VAL A 247 12.17 -9.72 9.71
N GLU A 248 12.75 -8.58 9.37
CA GLU A 248 14.00 -8.05 9.91
C GLU A 248 13.85 -6.59 10.31
N GLY A 249 14.85 -6.05 11.00
CA GLY A 249 14.85 -4.66 11.42
C GLY A 249 16.15 -3.93 11.09
N ILE A 250 16.03 -2.65 10.76
CA ILE A 250 17.15 -1.70 10.78
C ILE A 250 16.89 -0.59 11.81
N MET A 251 17.94 0.08 12.25
CA MET A 251 17.82 1.23 13.14
C MET A 251 16.98 2.34 12.50
N HIS A 252 16.12 3.01 13.26
CA HIS A 252 15.38 4.16 12.74
C HIS A 252 16.30 5.40 12.58
N PRO A 253 16.19 6.17 11.48
CA PRO A 253 17.04 7.35 11.23
C PRO A 253 16.73 8.59 12.08
N SER A 254 15.87 8.50 13.10
CA SER A 254 15.34 9.68 13.79
C SER A 254 16.45 10.36 14.61
N PRO A 255 16.52 11.71 14.62
CA PRO A 255 17.47 12.41 15.48
C PRO A 255 17.19 12.24 16.97
N ARG A 256 16.01 11.73 17.35
CA ARG A 256 15.69 11.35 18.74
C ARG A 256 16.52 10.17 19.24
N ASN A 257 17.08 9.37 18.33
CA ASN A 257 18.00 8.29 18.68
C ASN A 257 19.45 8.81 18.67
N PRO A 258 20.14 8.90 19.82
CA PRO A 258 21.52 9.40 19.87
C PRO A 258 22.50 8.61 19.00
N LEU A 259 22.28 7.30 18.82
CA LEU A 259 23.12 6.46 17.95
C LEU A 259 22.96 6.83 16.48
N ALA A 260 21.75 7.19 16.04
CA ALA A 260 21.52 7.62 14.67
C ALA A 260 22.28 8.93 14.33
N ASN A 261 22.51 9.78 15.33
CA ASN A 261 23.28 11.02 15.16
C ASN A 261 24.80 10.79 15.05
N LYS A 262 25.29 9.60 15.41
CA LYS A 262 26.72 9.23 15.35
C LYS A 262 27.13 8.51 14.06
N GLY A 263 26.19 8.31 13.12
CA GLY A 263 26.47 7.63 11.86
C GLY A 263 25.41 6.58 11.51
N TRP A 264 24.15 7.01 11.32
CA TRP A 264 23.07 6.10 10.94
C TRP A 264 23.35 5.33 9.65
N GLU A 265 23.92 5.98 8.62
CA GLU A 265 24.16 5.38 7.30
C GLU A 265 25.06 4.14 7.39
N GLU A 266 26.16 4.19 8.16
CA GLU A 266 27.08 3.06 8.31
C GLU A 266 26.42 1.88 9.03
N VAL A 267 25.64 2.16 10.09
CA VAL A 267 24.91 1.10 10.81
C VAL A 267 23.86 0.45 9.91
N ALA A 268 23.13 1.24 9.12
CA ALA A 268 22.16 0.72 8.16
C ALA A 268 22.85 -0.11 7.06
N LYS A 269 23.99 0.36 6.54
CA LYS A 269 24.77 -0.33 5.51
C LYS A 269 25.27 -1.70 5.97
N VAL A 270 25.83 -1.79 7.18
CA VAL A 270 26.27 -3.07 7.76
C VAL A 270 25.09 -4.04 7.86
N LYS A 271 23.97 -3.60 8.41
CA LYS A 271 22.79 -4.47 8.56
C LYS A 271 22.22 -4.91 7.21
N LEU A 272 22.17 -4.02 6.22
CA LEU A 272 21.71 -4.37 4.87
C LEU A 272 22.66 -5.33 4.13
N ALA A 273 23.97 -5.26 4.41
CA ALA A 273 24.93 -6.23 3.90
C ALA A 273 24.72 -7.63 4.52
N GLU A 274 24.52 -7.71 5.84
CA GLU A 274 24.19 -8.96 6.54
C GLU A 274 22.92 -9.63 6.00
N LEU A 275 21.93 -8.82 5.61
CA LEU A 275 20.67 -9.30 5.04
C LEU A 275 20.76 -9.64 3.54
N GLY A 276 21.93 -9.45 2.91
CA GLY A 276 22.11 -9.67 1.47
C GLY A 276 21.36 -8.67 0.58
N VAL A 277 20.89 -7.55 1.15
CA VAL A 277 20.13 -6.52 0.42
C VAL A 277 21.07 -5.57 -0.32
N LEU A 278 22.25 -5.30 0.25
CA LEU A 278 23.18 -4.32 -0.30
C LEU A 278 23.64 -4.69 -1.72
N SER A 279 23.85 -5.97 -2.01
CA SER A 279 24.25 -6.47 -3.34
C SER A 279 23.18 -6.27 -4.42
N LEU A 280 21.91 -6.11 -4.04
CA LEU A 280 20.81 -5.81 -4.96
C LEU A 280 20.72 -4.32 -5.33
N LEU A 281 21.33 -3.46 -4.50
CA LEU A 281 21.13 -2.01 -4.53
C LEU A 281 22.38 -1.23 -4.99
N SER A 282 23.52 -1.91 -5.12
CA SER A 282 24.76 -1.32 -5.60
C SER A 282 25.04 -1.73 -7.05
N ASN A 283 25.48 -0.78 -7.87
CA ASN A 283 26.06 -1.05 -9.20
C ASN A 283 27.49 -1.63 -9.09
N MET A 284 27.70 -2.64 -8.24
CA MET A 284 29.00 -3.35 -8.21
C MET A 284 29.20 -4.16 -9.48
#